data_AF-K0SUS5-F1
#
_entry.id   AF-K0SUS5-F1
#
_cell.length_a   1.000
_cell.length_b   1.000
_cell.length_c   1.000
_cell.angle_alpha   90.00
_cell.angle_beta   90.00
_cell.angle_gamma   90.00
#
_symmetry.space_group_name_H-M   'P 1'
#
loop_
_entity.id
_entity.type
_entity.pdbx_description
1 polymer ?
#
loop_
_entity_poly.entity_id
_entity_poly.type
_entity_poly.pdbx_seq_one_letter_code
_entity_poly.pdbx_strand_id
1 'polypeptide(L)'
;MSMKMDNGELSSTDEEHIGVFGPHFDRVLNNKKDIDFTVLELIDQRDEMTELDDPLTRDEFERAVNKLKAGKASGLNGVPPEAFKAMDEELRTLV
;
A
#
# COMPACT_ATOMS: atom_id res chain seq x y z
N MET A 1 24.63 2.09 25.24
CA MET A 1 24.13 0.82 25.84
C MET A 1 25.31 -0.14 25.83
N SER A 2 25.76 -0.65 26.97
CA SER A 2 26.95 -1.52 27.02
C SER A 2 26.61 -2.95 26.57
N MET A 3 27.47 -3.54 25.75
CA MET A 3 27.31 -4.88 25.19
C MET A 3 28.34 -5.84 25.78
N LYS A 4 28.00 -7.13 25.83
CA LYS A 4 28.94 -8.15 26.28
C LYS A 4 29.93 -8.49 25.16
N MET A 5 31.22 -8.29 25.44
CA MET A 5 32.33 -8.67 24.56
C MET A 5 32.61 -10.16 24.67
N ASP A 6 33.44 -10.70 23.76
CA ASP A 6 33.79 -12.12 23.74
C ASP A 6 34.55 -12.58 24.99
N ASN A 7 35.28 -11.67 25.65
CA ASN A 7 35.95 -11.92 26.92
C ASN A 7 34.98 -12.00 28.13
N GLY A 8 33.69 -11.74 27.90
CA GLY A 8 32.64 -11.79 28.91
C GLY A 8 32.40 -10.47 29.66
N GLU A 9 33.24 -9.45 29.46
CA GLU A 9 33.09 -8.13 30.06
C GLU A 9 32.15 -7.23 29.25
N LEU A 10 31.79 -6.08 29.81
CA LEU A 10 30.95 -5.09 29.14
C LEU A 10 31.80 -4.04 28.43
N SER A 11 31.46 -3.74 27.17
CA SER A 11 32.06 -2.66 26.39
C SER A 11 31.77 -1.29 27.03
N SER A 12 32.75 -0.40 26.99
CA SER A 12 32.72 0.93 27.59
C SER A 12 33.09 2.07 26.63
N THR A 13 33.75 1.76 25.51
CA THR A 13 34.21 2.72 24.49
C THR A 13 33.51 2.52 23.16
N ASP A 14 33.53 3.54 22.32
CA ASP A 14 32.95 3.48 20.97
C ASP A 14 33.66 2.44 20.08
N GLU A 15 34.99 2.32 20.18
CA GLU A 15 35.73 1.25 19.50
C GLU A 15 35.24 -0.15 19.93
N GLU A 16 35.08 -0.40 21.23
CA GLU A 16 34.56 -1.67 21.74
C GLU A 16 33.12 -1.91 21.30
N HIS A 17 32.29 -0.85 21.28
CA HIS A 17 30.92 -0.93 20.80
C HIS A 17 30.85 -1.35 19.33
N ILE A 18 31.65 -0.73 18.46
CA ILE A 18 31.71 -1.08 17.03
C ILE A 18 32.23 -2.51 16.85
N GLY A 19 33.22 -2.91 17.64
CA GLY A 19 33.78 -4.27 17.64
C GLY A 19 32.75 -5.36 17.95
N VAL A 20 31.73 -5.05 18.76
CA VAL A 20 30.60 -5.98 19.03
C VAL A 20 29.49 -5.84 17.99
N PHE A 21 29.13 -4.61 17.60
CA PHE A 21 28.01 -4.35 16.69
C PHE A 21 28.22 -4.88 15.28
N GLY A 22 29.41 -4.69 14.71
CA GLY A 22 29.69 -5.12 13.33
C GLY A 22 29.42 -6.62 13.14
N PRO A 23 30.07 -7.51 13.91
CA PRO A 23 29.84 -8.95 13.83
C PRO A 23 28.43 -9.38 14.23
N HIS A 24 27.76 -8.63 15.12
CA HIS A 24 26.36 -8.91 15.48
C HIS A 24 25.42 -8.63 14.31
N PHE A 25 25.47 -7.43 13.75
CA PHE A 25 24.57 -7.03 12.67
C PHE A 25 24.88 -7.74 11.35
N ASP A 26 26.13 -8.08 11.08
CA ASP A 26 26.46 -8.94 9.94
C ASP A 26 25.71 -10.29 10.03
N ARG A 27 25.73 -10.94 11.19
CA ARG A 27 24.97 -12.19 11.42
C ARG A 27 23.47 -11.99 11.36
N VAL A 28 22.93 -10.87 11.86
CA VAL A 28 21.48 -10.61 11.88
C VAL A 28 20.95 -10.28 10.49
N LEU A 29 21.60 -9.35 9.79
CA LEU A 29 21.13 -8.81 8.52
C LEU A 29 21.42 -9.75 7.35
N ASN A 30 22.54 -10.50 7.41
CA ASN A 30 22.91 -11.47 6.38
C ASN A 30 22.49 -12.91 6.76
N ASN A 31 21.59 -13.06 7.73
CA ASN A 31 21.10 -14.37 8.14
C ASN A 31 20.32 -15.03 6.99
N LYS A 32 20.95 -15.98 6.31
CA LYS A 32 20.26 -16.88 5.38
C LYS A 32 19.56 -17.95 6.19
N LYS A 33 18.30 -17.67 6.53
CA LYS A 33 17.42 -18.69 7.09
C LYS A 33 16.94 -19.61 5.99
N ASP A 34 16.84 -20.90 6.31
CA ASP A 34 16.06 -21.82 5.50
C ASP A 34 14.59 -21.45 5.69
N ILE A 35 13.97 -20.92 4.64
CA ILE A 35 12.58 -20.47 4.67
C ILE A 35 11.75 -21.56 4.00
N ASP A 36 10.84 -22.14 4.76
CA ASP A 36 9.85 -23.06 4.23
C ASP A 36 8.78 -22.30 3.44
N PHE A 37 8.89 -22.31 2.12
CA PHE A 37 7.93 -21.66 1.23
C PHE A 37 6.57 -22.36 1.17
N THR A 38 6.41 -23.57 1.73
CA THR A 38 5.09 -24.23 1.80
C THR A 38 4.11 -23.42 2.65
N VAL A 39 4.61 -22.54 3.54
CA VAL A 39 3.78 -21.58 4.28
C VAL A 39 2.95 -20.66 3.37
N LEU A 40 3.36 -20.44 2.12
CA LEU A 40 2.59 -19.66 1.15
C LEU A 40 1.26 -20.33 0.80
N GLU A 41 1.17 -21.65 0.92
CA GLU A 41 -0.06 -22.42 0.73
C GLU A 41 -1.10 -22.15 1.83
N LEU A 42 -0.67 -21.57 2.97
CA LEU A 42 -1.56 -21.14 4.05
C LEU A 42 -2.20 -19.77 3.78
N ILE A 43 -1.77 -19.06 2.73
CA ILE A 43 -2.35 -17.77 2.35
C ILE A 43 -3.65 -18.03 1.59
N ASP A 44 -4.77 -17.67 2.21
CA ASP A 44 -6.08 -17.68 1.56
C ASP A 44 -6.04 -16.88 0.26
N GLN A 45 -6.17 -17.58 -0.87
CA GLN A 45 -6.30 -16.95 -2.17
C GLN A 45 -7.67 -16.27 -2.26
N ARG A 46 -7.68 -15.05 -2.82
CA ARG A 46 -8.92 -14.35 -3.15
C ARG A 46 -9.16 -14.49 -4.64
N ASP A 47 -10.43 -14.57 -5.01
CA ASP A 47 -10.81 -14.50 -6.41
C ASP A 47 -10.35 -13.17 -7.00
N GLU A 48 -9.78 -13.24 -8.19
CA GLU A 48 -9.43 -12.07 -8.97
C GLU A 48 -10.72 -11.44 -9.52
N MET A 49 -10.91 -10.15 -9.24
CA MET A 49 -12.04 -9.37 -9.77
C MET A 49 -11.67 -8.75 -11.12
N THR A 50 -11.57 -9.57 -12.15
CA THR A 50 -11.18 -9.14 -13.50
C THR A 50 -12.13 -8.09 -14.09
N GLU A 51 -13.38 -8.04 -13.63
CA GLU A 51 -14.38 -7.06 -14.05
C GLU A 51 -14.01 -5.61 -13.69
N LEU A 52 -13.07 -5.40 -12.75
CA LEU A 52 -12.60 -4.04 -12.42
C LEU A 52 -11.70 -3.45 -13.52
N ASP A 53 -11.17 -4.27 -14.41
CA ASP A 53 -10.41 -3.83 -15.58
C ASP A 53 -11.32 -3.46 -16.77
N ASP A 54 -12.61 -3.81 -16.70
CA ASP A 54 -13.56 -3.47 -17.75
C ASP A 54 -13.80 -1.96 -17.81
N PRO A 55 -14.00 -1.38 -19.01
CA PRO A 55 -14.43 0.01 -19.13
C PRO A 55 -15.74 0.26 -18.38
N LEU A 56 -15.85 1.44 -17.77
CA LEU A 56 -17.06 1.87 -17.07
C LEU A 56 -18.29 1.73 -17.98
N THR A 57 -19.34 1.07 -17.48
CA THR A 57 -20.60 0.99 -18.23
C THR A 57 -21.42 2.27 -18.09
N ARG A 58 -22.27 2.51 -19.07
CA ARG A 58 -23.20 3.64 -19.05
C ARG A 58 -24.12 3.64 -17.82
N ASP A 59 -24.66 2.47 -17.48
CA ASP A 59 -25.52 2.31 -16.30
C ASP A 59 -24.79 2.67 -15.00
N GLU A 60 -23.52 2.30 -14.87
CA GLU A 60 -22.71 2.63 -13.70
C GLU A 60 -22.44 4.12 -13.63
N PHE A 61 -22.10 4.76 -14.76
CA PHE A 61 -21.94 6.20 -14.85
C PHE A 61 -23.21 6.93 -14.40
N GLU A 62 -24.37 6.55 -14.95
CA GLU A 62 -25.65 7.17 -14.63
C GLU A 62 -26.03 6.98 -13.15
N ARG A 63 -25.81 5.79 -12.59
CA ARG A 63 -26.01 5.52 -11.15
C ARG A 63 -25.09 6.39 -10.30
N ALA A 64 -23.83 6.57 -10.70
CA ALA A 64 -22.87 7.39 -9.99
C ALA A 64 -23.28 8.87 -10.00
N VAL A 65 -23.62 9.42 -11.17
CA VAL A 65 -24.08 10.81 -11.32
C VAL A 65 -25.35 11.06 -10.50
N ASN A 66 -26.31 10.13 -10.52
CA ASN A 66 -27.54 10.25 -9.74
C ASN A 66 -27.29 10.24 -8.22
N LYS A 67 -26.29 9.48 -7.75
CA LYS A 67 -25.90 9.43 -6.33
C LYS A 67 -25.17 10.69 -5.85
N LEU A 68 -24.58 11.49 -6.74
CA LEU A 68 -23.91 12.74 -6.35
C LEU A 68 -24.90 13.67 -5.62
N LYS A 69 -24.47 14.27 -4.52
CA LYS A 69 -25.29 15.25 -3.79
C LYS A 69 -25.01 16.65 -4.31
N ALA A 70 -26.06 17.41 -4.61
CA ALA A 70 -25.93 18.82 -4.95
C ALA A 70 -25.43 19.64 -3.75
N GLY A 71 -24.75 20.76 -4.02
CA GLY A 71 -24.15 21.67 -3.06
C GLY A 71 -22.87 21.15 -2.42
N LYS A 72 -22.25 20.10 -2.98
CA LYS A 72 -20.94 19.60 -2.51
C LYS A 72 -19.81 20.29 -3.26
N ALA A 73 -18.71 20.52 -2.54
CA ALA A 73 -17.49 21.06 -3.13
C ALA A 73 -16.98 20.12 -4.24
N SER A 74 -16.42 20.71 -5.28
CA SER A 74 -15.73 19.98 -6.33
C SER A 74 -14.51 19.22 -5.79
N GLY A 75 -14.18 18.11 -6.43
CA GLY A 75 -12.91 17.42 -6.20
C GLY A 75 -11.72 18.14 -6.83
N LEU A 76 -10.61 17.43 -6.99
CA LEU A 76 -9.35 17.96 -7.55
C LEU A 76 -9.49 18.52 -8.97
N ASN A 77 -10.49 18.07 -9.73
CA ASN A 77 -10.76 18.53 -11.09
C ASN A 77 -11.54 19.87 -11.14
N GLY A 78 -12.01 20.39 -10.00
CA GLY A 78 -12.78 21.64 -9.95
C GLY A 78 -14.19 21.53 -10.53
N VAL A 79 -14.66 20.34 -10.92
CA VAL A 79 -15.99 20.15 -11.51
C VAL A 79 -17.00 19.86 -10.41
N PRO A 80 -18.05 20.69 -10.24
CA PRO A 80 -19.06 20.49 -9.22
C PRO A 80 -20.08 19.41 -9.64
N PRO A 81 -20.76 18.74 -8.69
CA PRO A 81 -21.80 17.74 -8.98
C PRO A 81 -22.89 18.20 -9.95
N GLU A 82 -23.25 19.48 -9.89
CA GLU A 82 -24.30 20.09 -10.71
C GLU A 82 -23.95 20.04 -12.19
N ALA A 83 -22.66 20.18 -12.53
CA ALA A 83 -22.22 20.13 -13.93
C ALA A 83 -22.52 18.76 -14.55
N PHE A 84 -22.18 17.68 -13.84
CA PHE A 84 -22.47 16.32 -14.30
C PHE A 84 -23.98 16.05 -14.40
N LYS A 85 -24.77 16.57 -13.45
CA LYS A 85 -26.23 16.40 -13.47
C LYS A 85 -26.91 17.20 -14.58
N ALA A 86 -26.33 18.33 -14.97
CA ALA A 86 -26.86 19.21 -16.01
C ALA A 86 -26.49 18.78 -17.44
N MET A 87 -25.59 17.80 -17.62
CA MET A 87 -25.26 17.27 -18.93
C MET A 87 -26.51 16.71 -19.60
N ASP A 88 -26.71 17.06 -20.88
CA ASP A 88 -27.74 16.47 -21.72
C ASP A 88 -27.32 15.06 -22.21
N GLU A 89 -28.26 14.40 -22.88
CA GLU A 89 -28.07 13.03 -23.36
C GLU A 89 -26.90 12.91 -24.35
N GLU A 90 -26.68 13.92 -25.18
CA GLU A 90 -25.62 13.95 -26.19
C GLU A 90 -24.25 14.04 -25.54
N LEU A 91 -24.05 14.98 -24.61
CA LEU A 91 -22.80 15.14 -23.87
C LEU A 91 -22.47 13.93 -22.99
N ARG A 92 -23.49 13.21 -22.50
CA ARG A 92 -23.32 11.98 -21.73
C ARG A 92 -22.81 10.79 -22.56
N THR A 93 -22.96 10.81 -23.88
CA THR A 93 -22.43 9.75 -24.76
C THR A 93 -20.93 9.87 -25.06
N LEU A 94 -20.31 11.00 -24.70
CA LEU A 94 -18.89 11.27 -24.92
C LEU A 94 -18.01 10.88 -23.72
N VAL A 95 -18.62 10.43 -22.63
CA VAL A 95 -17.97 9.97 -21.39
C VAL A 95 -17.98 8.45 -21.36
#